data_AF-A0AB39TSP3-F1
#
_entry.id   AF-A0AB39TSP3-F1
#
_cell.length_a   1.000
_cell.length_b   1.000
_cell.length_c   1.000
_cell.angle_alpha   90.00
_cell.angle_beta   90.00
_cell.angle_gamma   90.00
#
_symmetry.space_group_name_H-M   'P 1'
#
loop_
_entity.id
_entity.type
_entity.pdbx_description
1 polymer ?
#
loop_
_entity_poly.entity_id
_entity_poly.type
_entity_poly.pdbx_seq_one_letter_code
_entity_poly.pdbx_strand_id
1 'polypeptide(L)'
;MSTEERQFTPEEEEYIRGCWDRTITKLVELFDEKTATDDPRALDTLAEHHGWIMEYWPIDFDMYIELGRFYVAFPEPYARFEAFRTGLADYVAEIVEAYARERRPQ
;
A
#
# COMPACT_ATOMS: atom_id res chain seq x y z
N MET A 1 24.52 16.35 -1.85
CA MET A 1 23.16 16.76 -2.24
C MET A 1 22.35 16.75 -0.97
N SER A 2 21.92 17.92 -0.49
CA SER A 2 21.14 18.03 0.74
C SER A 2 19.76 17.47 0.45
N THR A 3 19.40 16.34 1.04
CA THR A 3 18.02 15.85 1.05
C THR A 3 17.26 16.78 1.98
N GLU A 4 16.65 17.86 1.45
CA GLU A 4 15.63 18.56 2.23
C GLU A 4 14.49 17.57 2.45
N GLU A 5 14.34 17.12 3.70
CA GLU A 5 13.18 16.34 4.14
C GLU A 5 11.96 17.23 3.93
N ARG A 6 11.17 16.94 2.89
CA ARG A 6 9.90 17.63 2.66
C ARG A 6 9.04 17.47 3.90
N GLN A 7 8.70 18.59 4.52
CA GLN A 7 7.70 18.63 5.58
C GLN A 7 6.33 18.72 4.93
N PHE A 8 5.41 17.84 5.32
CA PHE A 8 4.02 17.91 4.90
C PHE A 8 3.31 19.03 5.64
N THR A 9 2.38 19.70 4.97
CA THR A 9 1.47 20.62 5.65
C THR A 9 0.46 19.83 6.51
N PRO A 10 -0.19 20.44 7.52
CA PRO A 10 -1.23 19.77 8.28
C PRO A 10 -2.37 19.23 7.41
N GLU A 11 -2.70 19.92 6.32
CA GLU A 11 -3.72 19.52 5.35
C GLU A 11 -3.29 18.29 4.55
N GLU A 12 -2.02 18.22 4.13
CA GLU A 12 -1.44 17.04 3.47
C GLU A 12 -1.38 15.84 4.43
N GLU A 13 -0.99 16.05 5.68
CA GLU A 13 -0.98 14.98 6.69
C GLU A 13 -2.38 14.41 6.95
N GLU A 14 -3.39 15.28 7.04
CA GLU A 14 -4.79 14.86 7.20
C GLU A 14 -5.27 14.08 5.96
N TYR A 15 -4.92 14.56 4.76
CA TYR A 15 -5.25 13.87 3.52
C TYR A 15 -4.59 12.48 3.43
N ILE A 16 -3.28 12.38 3.70
CA ILE A 16 -2.52 11.12 3.68
C ILE A 16 -3.11 10.14 4.70
N ARG A 17 -3.43 10.60 5.91
CA ARG A 17 -4.07 9.78 6.94
C ARG A 17 -5.44 9.27 6.47
N GLY A 18 -6.26 10.14 5.88
CA GLY A 18 -7.56 9.75 5.35
C GLY A 18 -7.44 8.75 4.18
N CYS A 19 -6.44 8.89 3.32
CA CYS A 19 -6.15 7.93 2.26
C CYS A 19 -5.73 6.58 2.83
N TRP A 20 -4.82 6.58 3.80
CA TRP A 20 -4.39 5.39 4.52
C TRP A 20 -5.57 4.66 5.18
N ASP A 21 -6.41 5.39 5.92
CA ASP A 21 -7.55 4.81 6.64
C ASP A 21 -8.55 4.15 5.66
N ARG A 22 -8.84 4.81 4.53
CA ARG A 22 -9.70 4.21 3.49
C ARG A 22 -9.08 2.95 2.87
N THR A 23 -7.78 3.00 2.57
CA THR A 23 -7.05 1.84 2.01
C THR A 23 -7.07 0.67 2.98
N ILE A 24 -6.73 0.88 4.25
CA ILE A 24 -6.64 -0.21 5.22
C ILE A 24 -8.01 -0.80 5.55
N THR A 25 -9.07 0.01 5.62
CA THR A 25 -10.44 -0.50 5.79
C THR A 25 -10.83 -1.46 4.67
N LYS A 26 -10.62 -1.08 3.40
CA LYS A 26 -10.93 -1.94 2.25
C LYS A 26 -10.09 -3.22 2.26
N LEU A 27 -8.80 -3.13 2.57
CA LEU A 27 -7.91 -4.30 2.64
C LEU A 27 -8.34 -5.29 3.73
N VAL A 28 -8.77 -4.79 4.88
CA VAL A 28 -9.30 -5.63 5.97
C VAL A 28 -10.59 -6.33 5.55
N GLU A 29 -11.52 -5.63 4.88
CA GLU A 29 -12.75 -6.23 4.36
C GLU A 29 -12.45 -7.35 3.36
N LEU A 30 -11.57 -7.09 2.39
CA LEU A 30 -11.16 -8.07 1.39
C LEU A 30 -10.46 -9.30 2.01
N PHE A 31 -9.63 -9.07 3.03
CA PHE A 31 -8.97 -10.13 3.78
C PHE A 31 -9.97 -11.00 4.55
N ASP A 32 -10.92 -10.38 5.25
CA ASP A 32 -11.97 -11.10 6.00
C ASP A 32 -12.87 -11.92 5.06
N GLU A 33 -13.12 -11.43 3.84
CA GLU A 33 -13.81 -12.16 2.77
C GLU A 33 -12.98 -13.27 2.13
N LYS A 34 -11.67 -13.35 2.43
CA LYS A 34 -10.70 -14.24 1.79
C LYS A 34 -10.65 -14.04 0.27
N THR A 35 -10.75 -12.78 -0.15
CA THR A 35 -10.68 -12.40 -1.55
C THR A 35 -9.29 -12.72 -2.12
N ALA A 36 -9.23 -13.28 -3.32
CA ALA A 36 -7.96 -13.59 -3.98
C ALA A 36 -7.12 -12.32 -4.22
N THR A 37 -5.80 -12.45 -4.20
CA THR A 37 -4.89 -11.32 -4.31
C THR A 37 -4.83 -10.70 -5.72
N ASP A 38 -5.32 -11.43 -6.72
CA ASP A 38 -5.52 -11.00 -8.11
C ASP A 38 -6.99 -10.67 -8.43
N ASP A 39 -7.88 -10.64 -7.44
CA ASP A 39 -9.27 -10.22 -7.64
C ASP A 39 -9.30 -8.73 -8.04
N PRO A 40 -10.11 -8.34 -9.05
CA PRO A 40 -10.22 -6.94 -9.48
C PRO A 40 -10.47 -5.95 -8.34
N ARG A 41 -11.23 -6.34 -7.29
CA ARG A 41 -11.50 -5.47 -6.12
C ARG A 41 -10.24 -5.20 -5.30
N ALA A 42 -9.35 -6.19 -5.17
CA ALA A 42 -8.07 -6.02 -4.52
C ALA A 42 -7.14 -5.14 -5.37
N LEU A 43 -7.09 -5.40 -6.68
CA LEU A 43 -6.26 -4.63 -7.60
C LEU A 43 -6.69 -3.16 -7.73
N ASP A 44 -7.99 -2.89 -7.73
CA ASP A 44 -8.53 -1.52 -7.71
C ASP A 44 -8.21 -0.80 -6.39
N THR A 45 -8.23 -1.52 -5.27
CA THR A 45 -7.79 -0.96 -3.97
C THR A 45 -6.32 -0.56 -4.00
N LEU A 46 -5.46 -1.37 -4.63
CA LEU A 46 -4.04 -1.04 -4.78
C LEU A 46 -3.79 0.02 -5.86
N ALA A 47 -4.67 0.15 -6.85
CA ALA A 47 -4.62 1.26 -7.80
C ALA A 47 -4.86 2.61 -7.10
N GLU A 48 -5.85 2.69 -6.20
CA GLU A 48 -6.06 3.87 -5.37
C GLU A 48 -4.85 4.12 -4.44
N HIS A 49 -4.33 3.05 -3.81
CA HIS A 49 -3.17 3.13 -2.91
C HIS A 49 -1.93 3.69 -3.62
N HIS A 50 -1.58 3.11 -4.77
CA HIS A 50 -0.47 3.56 -5.59
C HIS A 50 -0.69 5.00 -6.08
N GLY A 51 -1.92 5.35 -6.47
CA GLY A 51 -2.29 6.68 -6.95
C GLY A 51 -1.96 7.79 -5.95
N TRP A 52 -2.41 7.68 -4.69
CA TRP A 52 -2.13 8.71 -3.70
C TRP A 52 -0.67 8.70 -3.23
N ILE A 53 0.01 7.54 -3.21
CA ILE A 53 1.45 7.49 -2.91
C ILE A 53 2.23 8.30 -3.96
N MET A 54 1.89 8.13 -5.25
CA MET A 54 2.56 8.79 -6.36
C MET A 54 2.51 10.32 -6.32
N GLU A 55 1.50 10.90 -5.65
CA GLU A 55 1.41 12.36 -5.47
C GLU A 55 2.54 12.93 -4.58
N TYR A 56 3.03 12.12 -3.64
CA TYR A 56 4.03 12.54 -2.65
C TYR A 56 5.38 11.86 -2.85
N TRP A 57 5.38 10.63 -3.35
CA TRP A 57 6.56 9.83 -3.62
C TRP A 57 6.45 9.20 -5.01
N PRO A 58 7.08 9.78 -6.04
CA PRO A 58 7.02 9.25 -7.40
C PRO A 58 7.85 7.97 -7.49
N ILE A 59 7.18 6.84 -7.34
CA ILE A 59 7.73 5.49 -7.39
C ILE A 59 7.27 4.77 -8.66
N ASP A 60 8.13 3.99 -9.30
CA ASP A 60 7.68 3.12 -10.38
C ASP A 60 7.10 1.80 -9.82
N PHE A 61 6.60 0.93 -10.72
CA PHE A 61 6.05 -0.37 -10.31
C PHE A 61 7.10 -1.31 -9.69
N ASP A 62 8.40 -1.16 -9.99
CA ASP A 62 9.46 -1.95 -9.34
C ASP A 62 9.65 -1.49 -7.90
N MET A 63 9.73 -0.18 -7.67
CA MET A 63 9.79 0.42 -6.34
C MET A 63 8.55 0.11 -5.51
N TYR A 64 7.37 0.07 -6.15
CA TYR A 64 6.13 -0.31 -5.46
C TYR A 64 6.15 -1.76 -4.97
N ILE A 65 6.73 -2.69 -5.75
CA ILE A 65 6.96 -4.07 -5.29
C ILE A 65 7.91 -4.09 -4.09
N GLU A 66 9.00 -3.31 -4.13
CA GLU A 66 9.91 -3.19 -2.99
C GLU A 66 9.23 -2.61 -1.75
N LEU A 67 8.26 -1.70 -1.92
CA LEU A 67 7.43 -1.21 -0.81
C LEU A 67 6.58 -2.33 -0.19
N GLY A 68 5.99 -3.20 -1.00
CA GLY A 68 5.28 -4.39 -0.50
C GLY A 68 6.22 -5.33 0.27
N ARG A 69 7.42 -5.58 -0.25
CA ARG A 69 8.47 -6.36 0.44
C ARG A 69 8.91 -5.71 1.75
N PHE A 70 9.00 -4.39 1.78
CA PHE A 70 9.34 -3.63 2.99
C PHE A 70 8.31 -3.85 4.10
N TYR A 71 7.01 -3.91 3.78
CA TYR A 71 5.95 -4.12 4.77
C TYR A 71 6.09 -5.42 5.55
N VAL A 72 6.64 -6.48 4.92
CA VAL A 72 6.86 -7.77 5.56
C VAL A 72 8.27 -7.94 6.13
N ALA A 73 9.26 -7.26 5.57
CA ALA A 73 10.65 -7.41 5.97
C ALA A 73 11.01 -6.69 7.28
N PHE A 74 10.28 -5.62 7.64
CA PHE A 74 10.61 -4.79 8.80
C PHE A 74 9.54 -4.88 9.91
N PRO A 75 9.95 -4.96 11.20
CA PRO A 75 9.01 -5.21 12.30
C PRO A 75 7.93 -4.14 12.49
N GLU A 76 8.26 -2.86 12.27
CA GLU A 76 7.33 -1.75 12.49
C GLU A 76 6.17 -1.73 11.49
N PRO A 77 6.40 -1.75 10.16
CA PRO A 77 5.30 -1.80 9.21
C PRO A 77 4.55 -3.13 9.31
N TYR A 78 5.25 -4.25 9.54
CA TYR A 78 4.60 -5.55 9.73
C TYR A 78 3.60 -5.50 10.89
N ALA A 79 4.03 -5.02 12.07
CA ALA A 79 3.17 -4.89 13.24
C ALA A 79 1.97 -3.96 13.00
N ARG A 80 2.11 -2.92 12.17
CA ARG A 80 1.02 -2.00 11.82
C ARG A 80 -0.11 -2.70 11.08
N PHE A 81 0.20 -3.58 10.11
CA PHE A 81 -0.83 -4.36 9.41
C PHE A 81 -1.39 -5.48 10.30
N GLU A 82 -0.52 -6.19 11.02
CA GLU A 82 -0.93 -7.28 11.91
C GLU A 82 -1.85 -6.84 13.05
N ALA A 83 -1.77 -5.57 13.46
CA ALA A 83 -2.67 -4.99 14.46
C ALA A 83 -4.15 -4.98 13.99
N PHE A 84 -4.41 -4.99 12.69
CA PHE A 84 -5.77 -5.09 12.14
C PHE A 84 -6.23 -6.54 12.04
N ARG A 85 -5.44 -7.40 11.38
CA ARG A 85 -5.69 -8.84 11.23
C ARG A 85 -4.36 -9.58 11.14
N THR A 86 -4.26 -10.75 11.78
CA THR A 86 -3.10 -11.62 11.63
C THR A 86 -3.00 -12.16 10.21
N GLY A 87 -1.85 -11.98 9.57
CA GLY A 87 -1.58 -12.33 8.17
C GLY A 87 -1.91 -11.23 7.15
N LEU A 88 -2.33 -10.05 7.59
CA LEU A 88 -2.69 -8.96 6.69
C LEU A 88 -1.46 -8.40 5.98
N ALA A 89 -0.31 -8.35 6.64
CA ALA A 89 0.92 -7.82 6.04
C ALA A 89 1.31 -8.61 4.78
N ASP A 90 1.29 -9.95 4.89
CA ASP A 90 1.61 -10.85 3.78
C ASP A 90 0.60 -10.71 2.64
N TYR A 91 -0.70 -10.67 2.96
CA TYR A 91 -1.75 -10.47 1.98
C TYR A 91 -1.58 -9.18 1.18
N VAL A 92 -1.28 -8.06 1.86
CA VAL A 92 -1.07 -6.77 1.19
C VAL A 92 0.16 -6.80 0.29
N ALA A 93 1.27 -7.42 0.72
CA ALA A 93 2.47 -7.57 -0.09
C ALA A 93 2.20 -8.38 -1.37
N GLU A 94 1.39 -9.44 -1.29
CA GLU A 94 0.98 -10.23 -2.46
C GLU A 94 0.12 -9.43 -3.45
N ILE A 95 -0.86 -8.64 -2.97
CA ILE A 95 -1.69 -7.81 -3.86
C ILE A 95 -0.85 -6.72 -4.53
N VAL A 96 0.09 -6.10 -3.80
CA VAL A 96 1.04 -5.13 -4.38
C VAL A 96 1.78 -5.75 -5.57
N GLU A 97 2.28 -6.98 -5.41
CA GLU A 97 2.98 -7.68 -6.48
C GLU A 97 2.04 -8.03 -7.65
N ALA A 98 0.82 -8.50 -7.38
CA ALA A 98 -0.18 -8.80 -8.40
C ALA A 98 -0.55 -7.54 -9.21
N TYR A 99 -0.84 -6.43 -8.54
CA TYR A 99 -1.15 -5.14 -9.15
C TYR A 99 0.01 -4.62 -10.00
N ALA A 100 1.23 -4.63 -9.47
CA ALA A 100 2.39 -4.16 -10.21
C ALA A 100 2.66 -5.01 -11.45
N ARG A 101 2.47 -6.33 -11.37
CA ARG A 101 2.60 -7.24 -12.53
C ARG A 101 1.54 -6.99 -13.59
N GLU A 102 0.29 -6.71 -13.20
CA GLU A 102 -0.79 -6.40 -14.15
C GLU A 102 -0.57 -5.06 -14.86
N ARG A 103 -0.14 -4.03 -14.12
CA ARG A 103 -0.10 -2.64 -14.62
C ARG A 103 1.23 -2.23 -15.25
N ARG A 104 2.31 -3.00 -15.05
CA ARG A 104 3.61 -2.70 -15.64
C ARG A 104 3.52 -2.77 -17.18
N PRO A 105 3.97 -1.72 -17.91
CA PRO A 105 4.10 -1.80 -19.35
C PRO A 105 5.14 -2.87 -19.74
N GLN A 106 4.83 -3.66 -20.77
CA GLN A 106 5.77 -4.63 -21.37
C GLN A 106 6.87 -3.94 -22.17
#